data_AF-A0A146F4I7-F1
#
_entry.id   AF-A0A146F4I7-F1
#
_cell.length_a   1.000
_cell.length_b   1.000
_cell.length_c   1.000
_cell.angle_alpha   90.00
_cell.angle_beta   90.00
_cell.angle_gamma   90.00
#
_symmetry.space_group_name_H-M   'P 1'
#
loop_
_entity.id
_entity.type
_entity.pdbx_description
1 polymer ?
#
loop_
_entity_poly.entity_id
_entity_poly.type
_entity_poly.pdbx_seq_one_letter_code
_entity_poly.pdbx_strand_id
1 'polypeptide(L)'
;MASPPPSPLTTNSAASAPPDTSNKPAAPPVNILPTQLATTYSYIHPAALLSAFAARFPALVNDPVSEMAQQLPFLALAHVAYVMICLPAAGTDSATTTAAATPTSPSTPTAAATSSASSATTTTTGSTTNGNVILRPGRVGRRRTKDSSSSSSSTASAIRGRVVASLLSLTLTTLLATPVLSILLILFGAPFTTHHAQTVLCAAHMAILSSLALVYVHGVDGNVWKEVWGAKRPGDVVWGGALGTCVGAWLGAVPVPLDWDRPWQAYPITLLTGAYVGFVLGSVLGRSVLFGKRVRFEEGEDVKKVD
;
A
#
# COMPACT_ATOMS: atom_id res chain seq x y z
N MET A 1 -62.08 -50.38 -4.36
CA MET A 1 -62.12 -49.42 -3.23
C MET A 1 -60.69 -49.11 -2.83
N ALA A 2 -60.37 -47.82 -2.78
CA ALA A 2 -59.18 -47.15 -2.20
C ALA A 2 -57.77 -47.53 -2.70
N SER A 3 -57.18 -46.61 -3.47
CA SER A 3 -55.76 -46.51 -3.83
C SER A 3 -54.86 -46.23 -2.60
N PRO A 4 -53.60 -46.70 -2.57
CA PRO A 4 -52.57 -46.14 -1.69
C PRO A 4 -51.91 -44.87 -2.28
N PRO A 5 -51.34 -43.98 -1.44
CA PRO A 5 -51.00 -42.58 -1.78
C PRO A 5 -49.66 -42.43 -2.55
N PRO A 6 -49.45 -41.30 -3.25
CA PRO A 6 -48.17 -41.01 -3.89
C PRO A 6 -47.12 -40.59 -2.85
N SER A 7 -45.94 -41.23 -2.87
CA SER A 7 -44.74 -40.73 -2.17
C SER A 7 -43.98 -39.74 -3.06
N PRO A 8 -43.33 -38.72 -2.47
CA PRO A 8 -43.09 -37.43 -3.11
C PRO A 8 -41.91 -37.43 -4.08
N LEU A 9 -41.99 -36.53 -5.06
CA LEU A 9 -40.90 -36.15 -5.96
C LEU A 9 -39.61 -35.92 -5.15
N THR A 10 -38.58 -36.67 -5.50
CA THR A 10 -37.19 -36.28 -5.29
C THR A 10 -36.97 -34.93 -5.95
N THR A 11 -37.05 -33.86 -5.16
CA THR A 11 -36.51 -32.56 -5.55
C THR A 11 -35.00 -32.69 -5.51
N ASN A 12 -34.39 -32.91 -6.68
CA ASN A 12 -32.98 -32.62 -6.90
C ASN A 12 -32.81 -31.10 -6.73
N SER A 13 -32.75 -30.63 -5.49
CA SER A 13 -32.11 -29.36 -5.17
C SER A 13 -30.63 -29.62 -5.39
N ALA A 14 -30.17 -29.38 -6.61
CA ALA A 14 -28.78 -29.07 -6.87
C ALA A 14 -28.47 -27.82 -6.06
N ALA A 15 -28.08 -28.04 -4.80
CA ALA A 15 -27.48 -27.02 -3.97
C ALA A 15 -26.25 -26.55 -4.73
N SER A 16 -26.38 -25.36 -5.31
CA SER A 16 -25.30 -24.59 -5.88
C SER A 16 -24.20 -24.51 -4.84
N ALA A 17 -23.14 -25.28 -5.07
CA ALA A 17 -21.88 -25.12 -4.39
C ALA A 17 -21.50 -23.62 -4.45
N PRO A 18 -20.95 -23.05 -3.36
CA PRO A 18 -20.49 -21.67 -3.38
C PRO A 18 -19.47 -21.51 -4.51
N PRO A 19 -19.47 -20.39 -5.26
CA PRO A 19 -18.53 -20.21 -6.35
C PRO A 19 -17.11 -20.26 -5.81
N ASP A 20 -16.34 -21.25 -6.26
CA ASP A 20 -14.89 -21.32 -6.08
C ASP A 20 -14.27 -20.01 -6.58
N THR A 21 -13.82 -19.18 -5.64
CA THR A 21 -13.14 -17.91 -5.93
C THR A 21 -11.65 -18.11 -6.23
N SER A 22 -11.23 -19.35 -6.56
CA SER A 22 -9.83 -19.77 -6.67
C SER A 22 -9.06 -19.20 -7.88
N ASN A 23 -9.70 -18.42 -8.75
CA ASN A 23 -9.10 -17.99 -10.02
C ASN A 23 -9.14 -16.47 -10.29
N LYS A 24 -9.14 -15.63 -9.26
CA LYS A 24 -8.78 -14.22 -9.46
C LYS A 24 -7.27 -14.07 -9.38
N PRO A 25 -6.59 -13.42 -10.35
CA PRO A 25 -5.17 -13.09 -10.25
C PRO A 25 -4.92 -12.36 -8.93
N ALA A 26 -4.14 -12.98 -8.06
CA ALA A 26 -3.93 -12.51 -6.71
C ALA A 26 -3.27 -11.11 -6.72
N ALA A 27 -3.76 -10.20 -5.89
CA ALA A 27 -3.23 -8.85 -5.80
C ALA A 27 -1.72 -8.88 -5.45
N PRO A 28 -0.87 -8.16 -6.19
CA PRO A 28 0.55 -8.08 -5.89
C PRO A 28 0.78 -7.33 -4.56
N PRO A 29 1.88 -7.60 -3.85
CA PRO A 29 2.25 -6.82 -2.66
C PRO A 29 2.50 -5.36 -3.06
N VAL A 30 2.28 -4.45 -2.10
CA VAL A 30 2.55 -3.03 -2.31
C VAL A 30 4.06 -2.82 -2.39
N ASN A 31 4.53 -2.40 -3.56
CA ASN A 31 5.93 -2.07 -3.78
C ASN A 31 6.19 -0.62 -3.40
N ILE A 32 7.30 -0.39 -2.69
CA ILE A 32 7.83 0.96 -2.49
C ILE A 32 8.30 1.48 -3.85
N LEU A 33 8.07 2.77 -4.12
CA LEU A 33 8.53 3.40 -5.36
C LEU A 33 10.04 3.22 -5.53
N PRO A 34 10.54 2.84 -6.73
CA PRO A 34 11.96 2.49 -6.94
C PRO A 34 12.90 3.70 -6.98
N THR A 35 12.50 4.84 -6.43
CA THR A 35 13.34 6.04 -6.38
C THR A 35 14.30 5.98 -5.19
N GLN A 36 15.49 6.56 -5.33
CA GLN A 36 16.49 6.61 -4.24
C GLN A 36 15.95 7.34 -3.02
N LEU A 37 15.15 8.38 -3.24
CA LEU A 37 14.48 9.15 -2.18
C LEU A 37 13.47 8.28 -1.43
N ALA A 38 12.56 7.60 -2.13
CA ALA A 38 11.56 6.73 -1.51
C ALA A 38 12.19 5.58 -0.72
N THR A 39 13.24 4.98 -1.28
CA THR A 39 13.98 3.90 -0.63
C THR A 39 14.61 4.40 0.66
N THR A 40 15.38 5.48 0.61
CA THR A 40 16.07 6.05 1.78
C THR A 40 15.07 6.51 2.85
N TYR A 41 14.03 7.23 2.45
CA TYR A 41 13.02 7.72 3.37
C TYR A 41 12.24 6.58 4.05
N SER A 42 12.05 5.43 3.38
CA SER A 42 11.39 4.28 4.00
C SER A 42 12.12 3.69 5.20
N TYR A 43 13.45 3.84 5.28
CA TYR A 43 14.24 3.46 6.46
C TYR A 43 14.29 4.58 7.49
N ILE A 44 14.46 5.82 7.02
CA ILE A 44 14.58 6.98 7.89
C ILE A 44 13.29 7.23 8.65
N HIS A 45 12.13 7.10 8.01
CA HIS A 45 10.84 7.43 8.60
C HIS A 45 10.53 6.68 9.90
N PRO A 46 10.53 5.33 9.97
CA PRO A 46 10.26 4.61 11.21
C PRO A 46 11.31 4.88 12.30
N ALA A 47 12.59 5.01 11.92
CA ALA A 47 13.64 5.38 12.87
C ALA A 47 13.45 6.79 13.43
N ALA A 48 13.10 7.76 12.57
CA ALA A 48 12.83 9.14 12.94
C ALA A 48 11.62 9.23 13.87
N LEU A 49 10.52 8.54 13.57
CA LEU A 49 9.34 8.48 14.44
C LEU A 49 9.69 7.94 15.82
N LEU A 50 10.40 6.82 15.89
CA LEU A 50 10.79 6.23 17.18
C LEU A 50 11.74 7.14 17.96
N SER A 51 12.70 7.77 17.28
CA SER A 51 13.63 8.72 17.90
C SER A 51 12.91 9.97 18.44
N ALA A 52 11.94 10.51 17.70
CA ALA A 52 11.15 11.66 18.11
C ALA A 52 10.24 11.31 19.29
N PHE A 53 9.63 10.11 19.28
CA PHE A 53 8.85 9.60 20.39
C PHE A 53 9.71 9.43 21.64
N ALA A 54 10.86 8.77 21.52
CA ALA A 54 11.79 8.55 22.64
C ALA A 54 12.31 9.88 23.23
N ALA A 55 12.63 10.87 22.40
CA ALA A 55 13.07 12.18 22.85
C ALA A 55 11.99 12.95 23.63
N ARG A 56 10.71 12.71 23.32
CA ARG A 56 9.55 13.34 23.96
C ARG A 56 8.94 12.51 25.08
N PHE A 57 9.40 11.28 25.26
CA PHE A 57 8.89 10.36 26.27
C PHE A 57 8.88 10.96 27.69
N PRO A 58 9.93 11.68 28.16
CA PRO A 58 9.87 12.32 29.47
C PRO A 58 8.75 13.36 29.58
N ALA A 59 8.49 14.13 28.52
CA ALA A 59 7.41 15.10 28.51
C ALA A 59 6.03 14.40 28.50
N LEU A 60 5.90 13.33 27.70
CA LEU A 60 4.68 12.50 27.65
C LEU A 60 4.33 11.88 29.00
N VAL A 61 5.34 11.51 29.79
CA VAL A 61 5.15 10.98 31.15
C VAL A 61 4.66 12.05 32.14
N ASN A 62 5.06 13.31 31.94
CA ASN A 62 4.67 14.40 32.83
C ASN A 62 3.28 14.98 32.49
N ASP A 63 2.98 15.16 31.21
CA ASP A 63 1.68 15.67 30.74
C ASP A 63 1.23 14.96 29.45
N PRO A 64 0.53 13.82 29.57
CA PRO A 64 0.22 12.97 28.42
C PRO A 64 -0.78 13.61 27.45
N VAL A 65 -1.73 14.41 27.92
CA VAL A 65 -2.80 14.96 27.07
C VAL A 65 -2.24 16.05 26.18
N SER A 66 -1.51 17.00 26.76
CA SER A 66 -0.93 18.11 26.01
C SER A 66 0.11 17.63 25.00
N GLU A 67 0.99 16.70 25.41
CA GLU A 67 2.03 16.15 24.52
C GLU A 67 1.42 15.35 23.37
N MET A 68 0.45 14.46 23.62
CA MET A 68 -0.21 13.73 22.55
C MET A 68 -0.94 14.68 21.59
N ALA A 69 -1.67 15.68 22.10
CA ALA A 69 -2.35 16.66 21.25
C ALA A 69 -1.36 17.45 20.39
N GLN A 70 -0.21 17.84 20.95
CA GLN A 70 0.82 18.58 20.24
C GLN A 70 1.56 17.72 19.21
N GLN A 71 1.82 16.44 19.51
CA GLN A 71 2.54 15.52 18.63
C GLN A 71 1.69 15.04 17.44
N LEU A 72 0.37 14.99 17.60
CA LEU A 72 -0.56 14.50 16.58
C LEU A 72 -0.42 15.18 15.20
N PRO A 73 -0.37 16.52 15.06
CA PRO A 73 -0.17 17.16 13.77
C PRO A 73 1.20 16.86 13.14
N PHE A 74 2.26 16.73 13.96
CA PHE A 74 3.59 16.34 13.46
C PHE A 74 3.60 14.89 12.96
N LEU A 75 2.93 13.99 13.68
CA LEU A 75 2.76 12.60 13.27
C LEU A 75 1.99 12.51 11.95
N ALA A 76 0.87 13.24 11.84
CA ALA A 76 0.06 13.30 10.64
C ALA A 76 0.87 13.82 9.44
N LEU A 77 1.63 14.90 9.61
CA LEU A 77 2.48 15.46 8.57
C LEU A 77 3.59 14.47 8.16
N ALA A 78 4.27 13.85 9.12
CA ALA A 78 5.32 12.88 8.85
C ALA A 78 4.78 11.66 8.08
N HIS A 79 3.60 11.19 8.44
CA HIS A 79 2.92 10.09 7.76
C HIS A 79 2.43 10.50 6.36
N VAL A 80 1.81 11.66 6.21
CA VAL A 80 1.42 12.20 4.89
C VAL A 80 2.64 12.29 3.97
N ALA A 81 3.77 12.82 4.46
CA ALA A 81 5.01 12.85 3.70
C ALA A 81 5.47 11.43 3.32
N TYR A 82 5.40 10.46 4.24
CA TYR A 82 5.72 9.07 3.98
C TYR A 82 4.88 8.45 2.86
N VAL A 83 3.54 8.53 2.93
CA VAL A 83 2.67 7.95 1.89
C VAL A 83 2.87 8.63 0.53
N MET A 84 3.06 9.94 0.51
CA MET A 84 3.29 10.72 -0.71
C MET A 84 4.60 10.33 -1.44
N ILE A 85 5.65 10.05 -0.65
CA ILE A 85 7.00 9.80 -1.12
C ILE A 85 7.23 8.32 -1.45
N CYS A 86 6.79 7.42 -0.57
CA CYS A 86 7.15 6.00 -0.61
C CYS A 86 6.11 5.11 -1.28
N LEU A 87 4.84 5.52 -1.31
CA LEU A 87 3.72 4.63 -1.64
C LEU A 87 2.96 5.09 -2.91
N PRO A 88 2.45 4.14 -3.72
CA PRO A 88 1.56 4.45 -4.82
C PRO A 88 0.19 4.89 -4.29
N ALA A 89 -0.41 5.91 -4.91
CA ALA A 89 -1.77 6.33 -4.57
C ALA A 89 -2.78 5.33 -5.17
N ALA A 90 -3.87 5.07 -4.45
CA ALA A 90 -4.97 4.27 -4.97
C ALA A 90 -5.45 4.82 -6.34
N GLY A 91 -5.60 3.93 -7.32
CA GLY A 91 -6.08 4.28 -8.67
C GLY A 91 -5.03 4.88 -9.63
N THR A 92 -3.75 5.02 -9.22
CA THR A 92 -2.67 5.29 -10.17
C THR A 92 -2.07 3.97 -10.65
N ASP A 93 -2.45 3.52 -11.85
CA ASP A 93 -1.87 2.32 -12.44
C ASP A 93 -0.33 2.42 -12.47
N SER A 94 0.34 1.49 -11.78
CA SER A 94 1.79 1.41 -11.73
C SER A 94 2.34 0.91 -13.06
N ALA A 95 2.36 1.78 -14.08
CA ALA A 95 3.09 1.58 -15.32
C ALA A 95 4.60 1.82 -15.12
N THR A 96 5.21 1.16 -14.15
CA THR A 96 6.68 1.13 -14.00
C THR A 96 7.12 -0.22 -13.44
N THR A 97 6.79 -1.27 -14.17
CA THR A 97 7.56 -2.51 -14.13
C THR A 97 8.05 -2.76 -15.56
N THR A 98 9.33 -3.06 -15.72
CA THR A 98 10.06 -3.36 -16.97
C THR A 98 10.75 -2.17 -17.67
N ALA A 99 11.90 -1.72 -17.16
CA ALA A 99 13.01 -1.19 -17.98
C ALA A 99 14.26 -0.87 -17.12
N ALA A 100 14.94 -1.89 -16.59
CA ALA A 100 16.31 -1.72 -16.09
C ALA A 100 17.02 -3.08 -15.96
N ALA A 101 17.54 -3.62 -17.05
CA ALA A 101 18.70 -4.53 -17.04
C ALA A 101 19.21 -4.80 -18.47
N THR A 102 19.87 -3.83 -19.09
CA THR A 102 20.98 -4.13 -20.02
C THR A 102 21.92 -2.93 -20.08
N PRO A 103 23.18 -3.01 -19.59
CA PRO A 103 24.15 -1.96 -19.83
C PRO A 103 24.85 -2.22 -21.17
N THR A 104 24.66 -1.32 -22.13
CA THR A 104 25.49 -1.17 -23.33
C THR A 104 26.56 -0.11 -23.09
N SER A 105 27.82 -0.44 -23.40
CA SER A 105 28.85 0.42 -24.05
C SER A 105 30.23 -0.26 -23.98
N PRO A 106 31.26 0.11 -24.80
CA PRO A 106 31.31 1.19 -25.79
C PRO A 106 31.87 0.79 -27.18
N SER A 107 31.69 1.70 -28.13
CA SER A 107 32.24 1.75 -29.49
C SER A 107 33.77 1.91 -29.55
N THR A 108 34.40 1.36 -30.60
CA THR A 108 35.70 1.85 -31.14
C THR A 108 35.61 1.90 -32.69
N PRO A 109 36.15 2.92 -33.38
CA PRO A 109 36.02 3.08 -34.84
C PRO A 109 37.31 2.68 -35.57
N THR A 110 37.24 1.95 -36.69
CA THR A 110 38.30 2.00 -37.73
C THR A 110 37.85 1.43 -39.09
N ALA A 111 38.28 2.13 -40.14
CA ALA A 111 38.67 1.67 -41.50
C ALA A 111 37.62 1.24 -42.55
N ALA A 112 37.46 2.12 -43.54
CA ALA A 112 37.82 1.97 -44.97
C ALA A 112 37.38 0.72 -45.77
N ALA A 113 36.61 0.96 -46.84
CA ALA A 113 36.80 0.49 -48.24
C ALA A 113 35.59 0.99 -49.06
N THR A 114 35.71 1.97 -49.97
CA THR A 114 36.12 1.90 -51.40
C THR A 114 35.12 1.18 -52.32
N SER A 115 34.94 1.76 -53.51
CA SER A 115 34.27 1.28 -54.74
C SER A 115 32.82 1.77 -54.91
N SER A 116 32.57 2.85 -55.67
CA SER A 116 32.47 2.93 -57.15
C SER A 116 31.17 2.28 -57.65
N ALA A 117 30.37 2.82 -58.57
CA ALA A 117 30.57 3.83 -59.59
C ALA A 117 29.17 4.27 -60.12
N SER A 118 29.16 5.40 -60.86
CA SER A 118 28.45 5.64 -62.14
C SER A 118 26.92 5.46 -62.19
N SER A 119 26.10 6.27 -62.86
CA SER A 119 26.30 7.30 -63.90
C SER A 119 24.93 7.81 -64.38
N ALA A 120 24.93 9.02 -64.95
CA ALA A 120 24.05 9.58 -66.00
C ALA A 120 22.55 9.78 -65.70
N THR A 121 22.01 11.01 -65.69
CA THR A 121 21.68 11.97 -66.79
C THR A 121 20.37 11.65 -67.56
N THR A 122 19.54 12.69 -67.71
CA THR A 122 18.56 12.99 -68.79
C THR A 122 17.05 12.84 -68.49
N THR A 123 16.44 13.98 -68.18
CA THR A 123 15.32 14.68 -68.86
C THR A 123 14.17 13.94 -69.57
N THR A 124 12.96 14.50 -69.34
CA THR A 124 11.82 14.78 -70.28
C THR A 124 10.61 13.83 -70.41
N THR A 125 9.44 14.41 -70.07
CA THR A 125 8.08 14.32 -70.69
C THR A 125 7.27 13.03 -70.76
N GLY A 126 6.01 13.11 -70.30
CA GLY A 126 4.84 12.70 -71.10
C GLY A 126 3.91 11.60 -70.56
N SER A 127 2.62 11.95 -70.49
CA SER A 127 1.40 11.10 -70.61
C SER A 127 0.99 10.11 -69.52
N THR A 128 -0.15 10.45 -68.91
CA THR A 128 -1.41 9.70 -68.72
C THR A 128 -1.39 8.16 -68.72
N THR A 129 -2.06 7.61 -67.68
CA THR A 129 -2.98 6.45 -67.68
C THR A 129 -2.57 5.29 -66.76
N ASN A 130 -3.41 5.05 -65.75
CA ASN A 130 -3.62 3.82 -64.97
C ASN A 130 -2.42 3.23 -64.19
N GLY A 131 -2.16 3.78 -63.01
CA GLY A 131 -1.20 3.24 -62.04
C GLY A 131 -1.84 2.27 -61.05
N ASN A 132 -1.55 0.98 -61.22
CA ASN A 132 -1.57 -0.02 -60.17
C ASN A 132 -0.57 0.40 -59.08
N VAL A 133 -1.02 0.61 -57.84
CA VAL A 133 -0.17 1.13 -56.76
C VAL A 133 0.74 0.02 -56.23
N ILE A 134 1.96 -0.02 -56.76
CA ILE A 134 3.07 -0.78 -56.20
C ILE A 134 3.62 0.00 -55.00
N LEU A 135 3.35 -0.47 -53.78
CA LEU A 135 3.91 0.09 -52.55
C LEU A 135 5.43 -0.18 -52.50
N ARG A 136 6.23 0.86 -52.78
CA ARG A 136 7.68 0.86 -52.48
C ARG A 136 7.87 0.96 -50.95
N PRO A 137 8.67 0.08 -50.32
CA PRO A 137 9.07 0.28 -48.94
C PRO A 137 10.25 1.26 -48.93
N GLY A 138 10.09 2.42 -48.29
CA GLY A 138 11.20 3.37 -48.22
C GLY A 138 10.85 4.79 -47.86
N ARG A 139 10.21 5.03 -46.71
CA ARG A 139 10.46 6.23 -45.92
C ARG A 139 10.00 6.02 -44.49
N VAL A 140 10.98 5.82 -43.61
CA VAL A 140 10.80 5.86 -42.17
C VAL A 140 10.28 7.26 -41.82
N GLY A 141 9.01 7.34 -41.40
CA GLY A 141 8.43 8.56 -40.90
C GLY A 141 9.26 9.05 -39.72
N ARG A 142 9.85 10.24 -39.86
CA ARG A 142 10.53 10.94 -38.77
C ARG A 142 9.51 11.12 -37.64
N ARG A 143 9.61 10.29 -36.60
CA ARG A 143 8.79 10.38 -35.39
C ARG A 143 9.00 11.77 -34.82
N ARG A 144 7.98 12.62 -34.95
CA ARG A 144 7.95 13.97 -34.38
C ARG A 144 8.23 13.82 -32.88
N THR A 145 9.42 14.20 -32.47
CA THR A 145 9.80 14.35 -31.06
C THR A 145 8.83 15.35 -30.47
N LYS A 146 7.98 14.88 -29.55
CA LYS A 146 7.05 15.73 -28.81
C LYS A 146 7.89 16.63 -27.91
N ASP A 147 7.82 17.93 -28.15
CA ASP A 147 8.58 18.95 -27.45
C ASP A 147 8.34 18.89 -25.93
N SER A 148 9.41 19.08 -25.18
CA SER A 148 9.57 18.93 -23.73
C SER A 148 8.83 19.99 -22.88
N SER A 149 7.90 20.76 -23.47
CA SER A 149 7.20 21.86 -22.80
C SER A 149 5.92 21.46 -22.04
N SER A 150 5.49 20.19 -22.12
CA SER A 150 4.30 19.67 -21.40
C SER A 150 4.61 18.82 -20.16
N SER A 151 5.86 18.81 -19.67
CA SER A 151 6.30 17.97 -18.55
C SER A 151 6.05 18.60 -17.16
N SER A 152 6.00 19.94 -17.08
CA SER A 152 5.77 20.66 -15.83
C SER A 152 4.29 20.62 -15.41
N SER A 153 3.35 20.71 -16.35
CA SER A 153 1.90 20.62 -16.08
C SER A 153 1.45 19.21 -15.68
N SER A 154 2.08 18.16 -16.23
CA SER A 154 1.81 16.77 -15.85
C SER A 154 2.35 16.43 -14.46
N THR A 155 3.53 16.94 -14.09
CA THR A 155 4.13 16.74 -12.76
C THR A 155 3.34 17.47 -11.68
N ALA A 156 2.93 18.72 -11.91
CA ALA A 156 2.10 19.47 -10.97
C ALA A 156 0.72 18.81 -10.76
N SER A 157 0.09 18.29 -11.83
CA SER A 157 -1.16 17.55 -11.74
C SER A 157 -1.01 16.24 -10.95
N ALA A 158 0.09 15.51 -11.16
CA ALA A 158 0.39 14.28 -10.42
C ALA A 158 0.62 14.55 -8.92
N ILE A 159 1.38 15.59 -8.58
CA ILE A 159 1.59 16.00 -7.19
C ILE A 159 0.25 16.42 -6.56
N ARG A 160 -0.56 17.22 -7.25
CA ARG A 160 -1.90 17.61 -6.78
C ARG A 160 -2.77 16.39 -6.50
N GLY A 161 -2.78 15.40 -7.41
CA GLY A 161 -3.53 14.16 -7.23
C GLY A 161 -3.12 13.40 -5.97
N ARG A 162 -1.80 13.26 -5.74
CA ARG A 162 -1.30 12.62 -4.52
C ARG A 162 -1.65 13.42 -3.26
N VAL A 163 -1.52 14.76 -3.29
CA VAL A 163 -1.90 15.61 -2.15
C VAL A 163 -3.37 15.41 -1.82
N VAL A 164 -4.25 15.47 -2.81
CA VAL A 164 -5.69 15.24 -2.63
C VAL A 164 -5.94 13.84 -2.05
N ALA A 165 -5.30 12.80 -2.60
CA ALA A 165 -5.43 11.45 -2.07
C ALA A 165 -4.96 11.36 -0.61
N SER A 166 -3.82 11.96 -0.26
CA SER A 166 -3.29 11.94 1.11
C SER A 166 -4.18 12.67 2.12
N LEU A 167 -4.75 13.81 1.72
CA LEU A 167 -5.70 14.57 2.56
C LEU A 167 -7.01 13.79 2.72
N LEU A 168 -7.51 13.18 1.65
CA LEU A 168 -8.70 12.33 1.71
C LEU A 168 -8.46 11.13 2.63
N SER A 169 -7.32 10.45 2.50
CA SER A 169 -6.94 9.33 3.37
C SER A 169 -6.78 9.77 4.82
N LEU A 170 -6.19 10.93 5.08
CA LEU A 170 -6.04 11.48 6.42
C LEU A 170 -7.40 11.79 7.03
N THR A 171 -8.27 12.51 6.31
CA THR A 171 -9.63 12.83 6.79
C THR A 171 -10.45 11.57 7.06
N LEU A 172 -10.40 10.57 6.17
CA LEU A 172 -11.11 9.30 6.37
C LEU A 172 -10.55 8.53 7.57
N THR A 173 -9.23 8.50 7.72
CA THR A 173 -8.57 7.88 8.88
C THR A 173 -8.99 8.56 10.18
N THR A 174 -8.97 9.90 10.22
CA THR A 174 -9.33 10.65 11.43
C THR A 174 -10.82 10.52 11.76
N LEU A 175 -11.71 10.52 10.77
CA LEU A 175 -13.16 10.51 10.98
C LEU A 175 -13.72 9.10 11.22
N LEU A 176 -13.13 8.06 10.61
CA LEU A 176 -13.66 6.69 10.70
C LEU A 176 -12.81 5.79 11.59
N ALA A 177 -11.48 5.77 11.41
CA ALA A 177 -10.63 4.85 12.16
C ALA A 177 -10.46 5.29 13.63
N THR A 178 -10.35 6.59 13.91
CA THR A 178 -10.23 7.10 15.29
C THR A 178 -11.40 6.69 16.19
N PRO A 179 -12.69 6.94 15.83
CA PRO A 179 -13.78 6.52 16.71
C PRO A 179 -13.89 5.00 16.82
N VAL A 180 -13.63 4.25 15.74
CA VAL A 180 -13.62 2.78 15.79
C VAL A 180 -12.56 2.27 16.76
N LEU A 181 -11.32 2.77 16.67
CA LEU A 181 -10.25 2.39 17.60
C LEU A 181 -10.52 2.88 19.02
N SER A 182 -11.11 4.07 19.20
CA SER A 182 -11.49 4.57 20.53
C SER A 182 -12.54 3.66 21.18
N ILE A 183 -13.53 3.20 20.43
CA ILE A 183 -14.54 2.25 20.91
C ILE A 183 -13.85 0.92 21.25
N LEU A 184 -12.98 0.40 20.37
CA LEU A 184 -12.24 -0.83 20.65
C LEU A 184 -11.37 -0.73 21.91
N LEU A 185 -10.70 0.40 22.15
CA LEU A 185 -9.93 0.62 23.37
C LEU A 185 -10.82 0.56 24.62
N ILE A 186 -11.99 1.19 24.57
CA ILE A 186 -12.99 1.12 25.65
C ILE A 186 -13.45 -0.32 25.88
N LEU A 187 -13.75 -1.06 24.80
CA LEU A 187 -14.16 -2.47 24.88
C LEU A 187 -13.05 -3.36 25.45
N PHE A 188 -11.78 -3.04 25.18
CA PHE A 188 -10.62 -3.74 25.74
C PHE A 188 -10.19 -3.26 27.13
N GLY A 189 -10.97 -2.37 27.77
CA GLY A 189 -10.79 -2.01 29.18
C GLY A 189 -10.27 -0.61 29.43
N ALA A 190 -10.20 0.27 28.42
CA ALA A 190 -9.99 1.70 28.67
C ALA A 190 -11.18 2.27 29.46
N PRO A 191 -10.94 3.23 30.37
CA PRO A 191 -12.00 3.82 31.19
C PRO A 191 -13.08 4.46 30.32
N PHE A 192 -14.33 4.04 30.53
CA PHE A 192 -15.48 4.57 29.78
C PHE A 192 -15.93 5.94 30.30
N THR A 193 -15.77 6.22 31.60
CA THR A 193 -16.31 7.41 32.27
C THR A 193 -15.26 8.47 32.62
N THR A 194 -13.98 8.13 32.52
CA THR A 194 -12.85 9.00 32.84
C THR A 194 -11.84 8.97 31.69
N HIS A 195 -10.95 9.97 31.61
CA HIS A 195 -9.82 9.98 30.67
C HIS A 195 -10.20 9.91 29.17
N HIS A 196 -11.34 10.48 28.77
CA HIS A 196 -11.79 10.48 27.37
C HIS A 196 -10.77 11.08 26.39
N ALA A 197 -10.12 12.19 26.77
CA ALA A 197 -9.13 12.86 25.93
C ALA A 197 -7.93 11.95 25.65
N GLN A 198 -7.46 11.22 26.66
CA GLN A 198 -6.35 10.27 26.53
C GLN A 198 -6.72 9.12 25.58
N THR A 199 -7.92 8.54 25.74
CA THR A 199 -8.38 7.45 24.88
C THR A 199 -8.54 7.89 23.43
N VAL A 200 -9.18 9.03 23.18
CA VAL A 200 -9.39 9.55 21.81
C VAL A 200 -8.06 9.93 21.15
N LEU A 201 -7.17 10.61 21.87
CA LEU A 201 -5.86 10.99 21.34
C LEU A 201 -4.97 9.76 21.11
N CYS A 202 -5.00 8.76 21.99
CA CYS A 202 -4.28 7.50 21.79
C CYS A 202 -4.81 6.76 20.55
N ALA A 203 -6.14 6.66 20.43
CA ALA A 203 -6.79 6.10 19.25
C ALA A 203 -6.42 6.86 17.97
N ALA A 204 -6.29 8.18 18.03
CA ALA A 204 -5.89 9.01 16.88
C ALA A 204 -4.46 8.70 16.41
N HIS A 205 -3.52 8.53 17.35
CA HIS A 205 -2.15 8.12 17.02
C HIS A 205 -2.12 6.73 16.38
N MET A 206 -2.82 5.77 16.99
CA MET A 206 -2.94 4.41 16.45
C MET A 206 -3.59 4.42 15.06
N ALA A 207 -4.65 5.22 14.85
CA ALA A 207 -5.33 5.34 13.57
C ALA A 207 -4.39 5.84 12.47
N ILE A 208 -3.57 6.86 12.75
CA ILE A 208 -2.59 7.39 11.79
C ILE A 208 -1.52 6.33 11.47
N LEU A 209 -0.99 5.64 12.49
CA LEU A 209 0.04 4.60 12.31
C LEU A 209 -0.49 3.38 11.54
N SER A 210 -1.71 2.92 11.85
CA SER A 210 -2.24 1.68 11.26
C SER A 210 -2.99 1.89 9.95
N SER A 211 -3.83 2.92 9.87
CA SER A 211 -4.88 2.98 8.86
C SER A 211 -4.57 3.95 7.72
N LEU A 212 -3.75 4.99 7.95
CA LEU A 212 -3.48 6.01 6.93
C LEU A 212 -2.86 5.41 5.66
N ALA A 213 -1.80 4.61 5.82
CA ALA A 213 -1.10 4.02 4.69
C ALA A 213 -1.97 2.97 3.97
N LEU A 214 -2.80 2.21 4.71
CA LEU A 214 -3.76 1.28 4.13
C LEU A 214 -4.80 2.00 3.26
N VAL A 215 -5.44 3.04 3.81
CA VAL A 215 -6.45 3.84 3.10
C VAL A 215 -5.87 4.53 1.87
N TYR A 216 -4.63 5.01 1.94
CA TYR A 216 -3.99 5.70 0.81
C TYR A 216 -3.67 4.77 -0.36
N VAL A 217 -3.17 3.56 -0.08
CA VAL A 217 -2.76 2.61 -1.13
C VAL A 217 -3.95 1.82 -1.67
N HIS A 218 -4.88 1.42 -0.79
CA HIS A 218 -5.99 0.54 -1.14
C HIS A 218 -7.31 1.27 -1.35
N GLY A 219 -7.42 2.55 -0.99
CA GLY A 219 -8.67 3.27 -1.06
C GLY A 219 -9.73 2.69 -0.11
N VAL A 220 -11.00 2.76 -0.53
CA VAL A 220 -12.17 2.34 0.27
C VAL A 220 -12.86 1.10 -0.35
N ASP A 221 -12.09 0.28 -1.08
CA ASP A 221 -12.65 -0.88 -1.79
C ASP A 221 -13.01 -2.02 -0.83
N GLY A 222 -14.30 -2.30 -0.65
CA GLY A 222 -14.77 -3.30 0.33
C GLY A 222 -14.19 -4.70 0.14
N ASN A 223 -13.92 -5.12 -1.09
CA ASN A 223 -13.29 -6.43 -1.35
C ASN A 223 -11.83 -6.45 -0.91
N VAL A 224 -11.10 -5.35 -1.12
CA VAL A 224 -9.71 -5.22 -0.66
C VAL A 224 -9.64 -5.25 0.85
N TRP A 225 -10.53 -4.52 1.52
CA TRP A 225 -10.59 -4.49 2.98
C TRP A 225 -10.92 -5.86 3.60
N LYS A 226 -11.78 -6.67 2.95
CA LYS A 226 -12.02 -8.06 3.37
C LYS A 226 -10.75 -8.92 3.28
N GLU A 227 -9.94 -8.74 2.23
CA GLU A 227 -8.68 -9.47 2.07
C GLU A 227 -7.62 -9.01 3.09
N VAL A 228 -7.55 -7.71 3.38
CA VAL A 228 -6.67 -7.10 4.39
C VAL A 228 -6.98 -7.65 5.78
N TRP A 229 -8.26 -7.67 6.17
CA TRP A 229 -8.68 -8.24 7.46
C TRP A 229 -8.54 -9.76 7.52
N GLY A 230 -8.76 -10.45 6.40
CA GLY A 230 -8.59 -11.89 6.31
C GLY A 230 -7.13 -12.37 6.19
N ALA A 231 -6.15 -11.47 6.26
CA ALA A 231 -4.72 -11.76 6.03
C ALA A 231 -4.44 -12.53 4.71
N LYS A 232 -5.30 -12.33 3.69
CA LYS A 232 -5.23 -13.06 2.41
C LYS A 232 -4.24 -12.44 1.43
N ARG A 233 -3.84 -11.19 1.68
CA ARG A 233 -2.83 -10.50 0.88
C ARG A 233 -1.42 -10.92 1.27
N PRO A 234 -0.46 -10.89 0.32
CA PRO A 234 0.93 -11.05 0.67
C PRO A 234 1.35 -9.96 1.66
N GLY A 235 2.20 -10.33 2.62
CA GLY A 235 2.76 -9.39 3.58
C GLY A 235 3.48 -8.25 2.85
N ASP A 236 3.19 -7.03 3.28
CA ASP A 236 3.84 -5.82 2.82
C ASP A 236 4.14 -4.90 4.01
N VAL A 237 4.81 -3.79 3.74
CA VAL A 237 5.21 -2.80 4.77
C VAL A 237 4.00 -2.12 5.41
N VAL A 238 2.93 -1.94 4.64
CA VAL A 238 1.72 -1.21 5.03
C VAL A 238 0.90 -2.04 6.01
N TRP A 239 0.60 -3.29 5.63
CA TRP A 239 -0.07 -4.29 6.45
C TRP A 239 0.79 -4.68 7.66
N GLY A 240 2.10 -4.84 7.47
CA GLY A 240 3.03 -5.13 8.57
C GLY A 240 3.06 -4.02 9.61
N GLY A 241 3.12 -2.75 9.20
CA GLY A 241 3.03 -1.60 10.10
C GLY A 241 1.69 -1.51 10.83
N ALA A 242 0.58 -1.77 10.13
CA ALA A 242 -0.76 -1.78 10.71
C ALA A 242 -0.94 -2.87 11.78
N LEU A 243 -0.61 -4.12 11.42
CA LEU A 243 -0.64 -5.25 12.34
C LEU A 243 0.30 -5.01 13.53
N GLY A 244 1.52 -4.55 13.24
CA GLY A 244 2.53 -4.23 14.25
C GLY A 244 2.04 -3.18 15.25
N THR A 245 1.34 -2.14 14.80
CA THR A 245 0.74 -1.12 15.67
C THR A 245 -0.27 -1.75 16.63
N CYS A 246 -1.17 -2.59 16.12
CA CYS A 246 -2.21 -3.23 16.94
C CYS A 246 -1.63 -4.24 17.93
N VAL A 247 -0.73 -5.12 17.47
CA VAL A 247 -0.08 -6.13 18.33
C VAL A 247 0.83 -5.46 19.36
N GLY A 248 1.58 -4.43 18.94
CA GLY A 248 2.42 -3.64 19.82
C GLY A 248 1.61 -2.91 20.89
N ALA A 249 0.49 -2.28 20.53
CA ALA A 249 -0.41 -1.66 21.50
C ALA A 249 -0.98 -2.68 22.49
N TRP A 250 -1.39 -3.85 22.00
CA TRP A 250 -1.88 -4.94 22.85
C TRP A 250 -0.81 -5.43 23.84
N LEU A 251 0.43 -5.64 23.40
CA LEU A 251 1.55 -5.96 24.30
C LEU A 251 1.87 -4.82 25.27
N GLY A 252 1.72 -3.57 24.82
CA GLY A 252 1.84 -2.36 25.64
C GLY A 252 0.74 -2.22 26.70
N ALA A 253 -0.33 -3.03 26.64
CA ALA A 253 -1.35 -3.08 27.67
C ALA A 253 -0.90 -3.92 28.88
N VAL A 254 -0.01 -4.90 28.67
CA VAL A 254 0.44 -5.84 29.71
C VAL A 254 1.06 -5.17 30.94
N PRO A 255 1.84 -4.07 30.81
CA PRO A 255 2.35 -3.36 31.99
C PRO A 255 1.29 -2.62 32.80
N VAL A 256 0.11 -2.34 32.24
CA VAL A 256 -0.92 -1.51 32.92
C VAL A 256 -1.45 -2.20 34.18
N PRO A 257 -1.87 -3.49 34.16
CA PRO A 257 -2.36 -4.17 35.37
C PRO A 257 -1.27 -4.46 36.42
N LEU A 258 0.01 -4.44 36.03
CA LEU A 258 1.12 -4.72 36.93
C LEU A 258 1.48 -3.51 37.81
N ASP A 259 0.94 -2.33 37.44
CA ASP A 259 0.97 -1.02 38.11
C ASP A 259 1.97 -0.92 39.27
N TRP A 260 3.25 -0.78 38.91
CA TRP A 260 4.34 -0.58 39.86
C TRP A 260 4.40 0.87 40.38
N ASP A 261 3.27 1.59 40.37
CA ASP A 261 3.11 3.01 40.73
C ASP A 261 4.16 3.92 40.05
N ARG A 262 4.49 3.62 38.79
CA ARG A 262 5.45 4.41 38.01
C ARG A 262 4.71 5.31 37.02
N PRO A 263 5.12 6.59 36.89
CA PRO A 263 4.41 7.54 36.02
C PRO A 263 4.47 7.13 34.54
N TRP A 264 5.47 6.34 34.13
CA TRP A 264 5.57 5.81 32.77
C TRP A 264 4.61 4.66 32.47
N GLN A 265 4.03 4.03 33.49
CA GLN A 265 3.06 2.94 33.35
C GLN A 265 1.62 3.41 33.24
N ALA A 266 1.37 4.69 33.51
CA ALA A 266 0.04 5.25 33.48
C ALA A 266 -0.59 5.13 32.08
N TYR A 267 -1.87 4.78 32.05
CA TYR A 267 -2.66 4.79 30.82
C TYR A 267 -2.70 6.23 30.24
N PRO A 268 -2.48 6.43 28.92
CA PRO A 268 -2.30 5.45 27.83
C PRO A 268 -0.83 5.28 27.37
N ILE A 269 0.15 5.66 28.20
CA ILE A 269 1.56 5.84 27.79
C ILE A 269 2.20 4.53 27.32
N THR A 270 2.00 3.43 28.04
CA THR A 270 2.57 2.12 27.69
C THR A 270 1.95 1.56 26.42
N LEU A 271 0.65 1.78 26.24
CA LEU A 271 -0.10 1.39 25.06
C LEU A 271 0.43 2.10 23.82
N LEU A 272 0.63 3.42 23.94
CA LEU A 272 1.17 4.24 22.88
C LEU A 272 2.62 3.85 22.56
N THR A 273 3.44 3.60 23.58
CA THR A 273 4.82 3.12 23.42
C THR A 273 4.85 1.81 22.65
N GLY A 274 4.01 0.86 23.03
CA GLY A 274 3.84 -0.41 22.32
C GLY A 274 3.40 -0.21 20.87
N ALA A 275 2.46 0.70 20.60
CA ALA A 275 1.99 1.01 19.26
C ALA A 275 3.12 1.54 18.35
N TYR A 276 3.92 2.49 18.84
CA TYR A 276 5.04 3.06 18.07
C TYR A 276 6.16 2.04 17.82
N VAL A 277 6.56 1.29 18.84
CA VAL A 277 7.57 0.22 18.71
C VAL A 277 7.08 -0.86 17.75
N GLY A 278 5.82 -1.27 17.92
CA GLY A 278 5.16 -2.27 17.10
C GLY A 278 5.04 -1.85 15.64
N PHE A 279 4.69 -0.60 15.36
CA PHE A 279 4.68 -0.06 13.99
C PHE A 279 6.05 -0.19 13.32
N VAL A 280 7.12 0.24 14.01
CA VAL A 280 8.48 0.20 13.48
C VAL A 280 8.92 -1.23 13.18
N LEU A 281 8.74 -2.14 14.15
CA LEU A 281 9.07 -3.56 13.97
C LEU A 281 8.24 -4.17 12.85
N GLY A 282 6.92 -3.92 12.83
CA GLY A 282 6.00 -4.41 11.83
C GLY A 282 6.33 -3.94 10.41
N SER A 283 6.67 -2.66 10.24
CA SER A 283 7.11 -2.11 8.96
C SER A 283 8.45 -2.68 8.50
N VAL A 284 9.40 -2.91 9.41
CA VAL A 284 10.69 -3.55 9.08
C VAL A 284 10.51 -5.02 8.70
N LEU A 285 9.69 -5.78 9.42
CA LEU A 285 9.37 -7.17 9.11
C LEU A 285 8.59 -7.31 7.79
N GLY A 286 7.61 -6.43 7.58
CA GLY A 286 6.81 -6.34 6.36
C GLY A 286 7.63 -6.07 5.09
N ARG A 287 8.77 -5.39 5.25
CA ARG A 287 9.71 -5.09 4.15
C ARG A 287 10.75 -6.16 3.89
N SER A 288 11.05 -6.97 4.91
CA SER A 288 12.14 -7.95 4.87
C SER A 288 11.57 -9.37 4.76
N VAL A 289 11.32 -10.01 5.89
CA VAL A 289 11.03 -11.44 5.99
C VAL A 289 9.63 -11.79 5.50
N LEU A 290 8.66 -10.87 5.67
CA LEU A 290 7.26 -11.09 5.33
C LEU A 290 6.90 -10.60 3.93
N PHE A 291 7.79 -9.87 3.26
CA PHE A 291 7.50 -9.28 1.96
C PHE A 291 7.18 -10.36 0.94
N GLY A 292 5.98 -10.31 0.36
CA GLY A 292 5.52 -11.28 -0.64
C GLY A 292 5.11 -12.65 -0.09
N LYS A 293 5.36 -12.95 1.18
CA LYS A 293 4.91 -14.20 1.83
C LYS A 293 3.42 -14.10 2.17
N ARG A 294 2.69 -15.20 1.98
CA ARG A 294 1.25 -15.27 2.29
C ARG A 294 1.03 -16.14 3.51
N VAL A 295 0.09 -15.72 4.35
CA VAL A 295 -0.42 -16.57 5.44
C VAL A 295 -1.43 -17.52 4.81
N ARG A 296 -1.07 -18.80 4.65
CA ARG A 296 -2.02 -19.86 4.31
C ARG A 296 -2.46 -20.49 5.62
N PHE A 297 -3.74 -20.33 5.94
CA PHE A 297 -4.37 -21.14 6.97
C PHE A 297 -4.70 -22.48 6.30
N GLU A 298 -3.89 -23.51 6.55
CA GLU A 298 -4.29 -24.87 6.17
C GLU A 298 -5.41 -25.30 7.11
N GLU A 299 -6.61 -25.44 6.54
CA GLU A 299 -7.75 -26.01 7.21
C GLU A 299 -7.48 -27.52 7.30
N GLY A 300 -7.19 -28.01 8.51
CA GLY A 300 -6.78 -29.39 8.72
C GLY A 300 -7.87 -30.38 8.34
N GLU A 301 -7.81 -30.95 7.14
CA GLU A 301 -8.44 -32.23 6.81
C GLU A 301 -7.59 -33.38 7.39
N ASP A 302 -7.72 -33.60 8.71
CA ASP A 302 -7.31 -34.85 9.36
C ASP A 302 -8.58 -35.63 9.79
N VAL A 303 -9.46 -35.96 8.83
CA VAL A 303 -10.43 -37.04 9.01
C VAL A 303 -9.82 -38.31 8.43
N LYS A 304 -9.10 -39.00 9.32
CA LYS A 304 -8.57 -40.35 9.15
C LYS A 304 -9.67 -41.27 8.58
N LYS A 305 -9.61 -41.61 7.29
CA LYS A 305 -10.28 -42.80 6.76
C LYS A 305 -9.63 -44.00 7.43
N VAL A 306 -10.36 -44.61 8.36
CA VAL A 306 -10.07 -45.96 8.82
C VAL A 306 -10.81 -46.87 7.84
N ASP A 307 -10.05 -47.52 6.97
CA ASP A 307 -10.50 -48.66 6.16
C ASP A 307 -10.76 -49.88 7.05
#